data_AF-A0A061N4R1-F1
#
_entry.id   AF-A0A061N4R1-F1
#
_cell.length_a   1.000
_cell.length_b   1.000
_cell.length_c   1.000
_cell.angle_alpha   90.00
_cell.angle_beta   90.00
_cell.angle_gamma   90.00
#
_symmetry.space_group_name_H-M   'P 1'
#
loop_
_entity.id
_entity.type
_entity.pdbx_description
1 polymer ?
#
loop_
_entity_poly.entity_id
_entity_poly.type
_entity_poly.pdbx_seq_one_letter_code
_entity_poly.pdbx_strand_id
1 'polypeptide(L)'
;MSYFRKHYLSQKEDKFNPLASPMVREDVTGLPPAHIITAEYDPLRDQGEAYATRLKEAGNEVTYIDYKGMVHGFISMANLVPQGAEALTEAGRALQARFNEVKAGK
;
A
#
# COMPACT_ATOMS: atom_id res chain seq x y z
N MET A 1 4.18 13.63 -10.10
CA MET A 1 5.26 12.63 -9.92
C MET A 1 6.52 12.81 -10.77
N SER A 2 6.51 13.59 -11.87
CA SER A 2 7.71 13.74 -12.76
C SER A 2 8.98 14.18 -12.03
N TYR A 3 8.87 15.15 -11.12
CA TYR A 3 9.97 15.64 -10.30
C TYR A 3 10.67 14.52 -9.52
N PHE A 4 9.92 13.78 -8.68
CA PHE A 4 10.48 12.66 -7.90
C PHE A 4 11.12 11.60 -8.78
N ARG A 5 10.49 11.22 -9.90
CA ARG A 5 11.06 10.22 -10.83
C ARG A 5 12.38 10.68 -11.42
N LYS A 6 12.51 11.95 -11.80
CA LYS A 6 13.75 12.52 -12.37
C LYS A 6 14.92 12.49 -11.38
N HIS A 7 14.62 12.60 -10.08
CA HIS A 7 15.64 12.61 -9.04
C HIS A 7 15.94 11.23 -8.46
N TYR A 8 15.01 10.28 -8.55
CA TYR A 8 15.17 8.93 -8.01
C TYR A 8 15.69 7.91 -9.05
N LEU A 9 15.17 7.96 -10.28
CA LEU A 9 15.58 7.03 -11.34
C LEU A 9 16.87 7.52 -12.00
N SER A 10 17.83 6.62 -12.18
CA SER A 10 19.11 6.95 -12.81
C SER A 10 18.99 6.99 -14.34
N GLN A 11 18.14 6.12 -14.90
CA GLN A 11 17.82 6.05 -16.33
C GLN A 11 16.33 5.78 -16.55
N LYS A 12 15.84 5.95 -17.79
CA LYS A 12 14.40 5.84 -18.08
C LYS A 12 13.88 4.41 -17.91
N GLU A 13 14.75 3.44 -18.11
CA GLU A 13 14.50 2.00 -18.09
C GLU A 13 14.26 1.51 -16.66
N ASP A 14 14.79 2.22 -15.65
CA ASP A 14 14.61 1.89 -14.24
C ASP A 14 13.13 1.90 -13.81
N LYS A 15 12.25 2.57 -14.56
CA LYS A 15 10.80 2.54 -14.31
C LYS A 15 10.20 1.13 -14.49
N PHE A 16 10.89 0.23 -15.18
CA PHE A 16 10.51 -1.17 -15.34
C PHE A 16 11.27 -2.11 -14.38
N ASN A 17 12.10 -1.57 -13.50
CA ASN A 17 12.77 -2.36 -12.47
C ASN A 17 11.75 -2.70 -11.36
N PRO A 18 11.58 -3.99 -10.98
CA PRO A 18 10.68 -4.39 -9.90
C PRO A 18 10.95 -3.71 -8.55
N LEU A 19 12.17 -3.24 -8.29
CA LEU A 19 12.51 -2.49 -7.09
C LEU A 19 11.93 -1.07 -7.08
N ALA A 20 11.70 -0.49 -8.26
CA ALA A 20 11.07 0.83 -8.40
C ALA A 20 9.57 0.74 -8.71
N SER A 21 9.13 -0.34 -9.35
CA SER A 21 7.74 -0.56 -9.75
C SER A 21 7.34 -2.01 -9.50
N PRO A 22 6.95 -2.38 -8.26
CA PRO A 22 6.64 -3.75 -7.87
C PRO A 22 5.59 -4.45 -8.74
N MET A 23 4.72 -3.67 -9.39
CA MET A 23 3.70 -4.18 -10.31
C MET A 23 4.28 -4.94 -11.51
N VAL A 24 5.53 -4.68 -11.90
CA VAL A 24 6.19 -5.37 -13.03
C VAL A 24 6.83 -6.70 -12.63
N ARG A 25 6.80 -7.07 -11.34
CA ARG A 25 7.30 -8.36 -10.86
C ARG A 25 6.45 -9.49 -11.45
N GLU A 26 7.10 -10.45 -12.11
CA GLU A 26 6.43 -11.56 -12.80
C GLU A 26 5.58 -12.40 -11.84
N ASP A 27 6.17 -12.80 -10.71
CA ASP A 27 5.52 -13.60 -9.68
C ASP A 27 5.39 -12.83 -8.37
N VAL A 28 4.18 -12.82 -7.83
CA VAL A 28 3.82 -12.22 -6.55
C VAL A 28 3.14 -13.22 -5.60
N THR A 29 3.22 -14.52 -5.89
CA THR A 29 2.71 -15.58 -5.00
C THR A 29 3.57 -15.72 -3.75
N GLY A 30 2.96 -16.17 -2.65
CA GLY A 30 3.65 -16.45 -1.38
C GLY A 30 4.24 -15.21 -0.70
N LEU A 31 3.80 -14.01 -1.08
CA LEU A 31 4.19 -12.78 -0.39
C LEU A 31 3.46 -12.68 0.97
N PRO A 32 4.02 -11.94 1.94
CA PRO A 32 3.39 -11.77 3.25
C PRO A 32 1.99 -11.15 3.14
N PRO A 33 1.12 -11.39 4.14
CA PRO A 33 -0.17 -10.70 4.23
C PRO A 33 -0.01 -9.19 4.13
N ALA A 34 -0.86 -8.55 3.34
CA ALA A 34 -0.77 -7.12 3.03
C ALA A 34 -1.99 -6.35 3.54
N HIS A 35 -1.75 -5.16 4.08
CA HIS A 35 -2.78 -4.17 4.39
C HIS A 35 -2.49 -2.92 3.55
N ILE A 36 -3.36 -2.63 2.59
CA ILE A 36 -3.17 -1.58 1.58
C ILE A 36 -4.24 -0.52 1.75
N ILE A 37 -3.82 0.72 1.95
CA ILE A 37 -4.70 1.88 2.09
C ILE A 37 -4.48 2.82 0.92
N THR A 38 -5.57 3.28 0.30
CA THR A 38 -5.58 4.36 -0.68
C THR A 38 -6.47 5.52 -0.22
N ALA A 39 -6.37 6.64 -0.93
CA ALA A 39 -7.22 7.80 -0.74
C ALA A 39 -7.94 8.15 -2.05
N GLU A 40 -9.21 8.56 -1.96
CA GLU A 40 -10.07 8.75 -3.13
C GLU A 40 -9.53 9.76 -4.14
N TYR A 41 -8.92 10.85 -3.67
CA TYR A 41 -8.35 11.91 -4.50
C TYR A 41 -6.81 11.83 -4.56
N ASP A 42 -6.27 10.62 -4.66
CA ASP A 42 -4.84 10.36 -4.81
C ASP A 42 -4.49 9.90 -6.24
N PRO A 43 -3.52 10.55 -6.93
CA PRO A 43 -3.01 10.09 -8.21
C PRO A 43 -2.44 8.65 -8.20
N LEU A 44 -2.13 8.09 -7.03
CA LEU A 44 -1.61 6.73 -6.85
C LEU A 44 -2.71 5.70 -6.55
N ARG A 45 -3.97 6.13 -6.35
CA ARG A 45 -5.08 5.26 -5.92
C ARG A 45 -5.22 4.02 -6.80
N ASP A 46 -5.35 4.22 -8.10
CA ASP A 46 -5.62 3.13 -9.05
C ASP A 46 -4.44 2.14 -9.11
N GLN A 47 -3.20 2.58 -8.84
CA GLN A 47 -2.04 1.69 -8.75
C GLN A 47 -2.06 0.86 -7.46
N GLY A 48 -2.47 1.47 -6.34
CA GLY A 48 -2.66 0.76 -5.07
C GLY A 48 -3.76 -0.30 -5.17
N GLU A 49 -4.90 0.05 -5.77
CA GLU A 49 -5.99 -0.89 -6.04
C GLU A 49 -5.53 -2.05 -6.94
N ALA A 50 -4.86 -1.73 -8.07
CA ALA A 50 -4.37 -2.75 -8.99
C ALA A 50 -3.38 -3.72 -8.32
N TYR A 51 -2.49 -3.22 -7.45
CA TYR A 51 -1.56 -4.08 -6.73
C TYR A 51 -2.27 -4.95 -5.69
N ALA A 52 -3.25 -4.40 -4.97
CA ALA A 52 -4.06 -5.17 -4.04
C ALA A 52 -4.84 -6.30 -4.74
N THR A 53 -5.44 -6.01 -5.90
CA THR A 53 -6.13 -6.99 -6.73
C THR A 53 -5.17 -8.08 -7.21
N ARG A 54 -4.01 -7.70 -7.76
CA ARG A 54 -2.99 -8.65 -8.23
C ARG A 54 -2.53 -9.59 -7.12
N LEU A 55 -2.30 -9.07 -5.90
CA LEU A 55 -1.90 -9.89 -4.75
C LEU A 55 -3.01 -10.87 -4.35
N LYS A 56 -4.28 -10.44 -4.33
CA LYS A 56 -5.43 -11.31 -4.04
C LYS A 56 -5.59 -12.41 -5.08
N GLU A 57 -5.48 -12.08 -6.35
CA GLU A 57 -5.58 -13.04 -7.47
C GLU A 57 -4.46 -14.09 -7.43
N ALA A 58 -3.27 -13.71 -6.95
CA ALA A 58 -2.16 -14.63 -6.70
C ALA A 58 -2.30 -15.47 -5.41
N GLY A 59 -3.43 -15.36 -4.70
CA GLY A 59 -3.74 -16.15 -3.51
C GLY A 59 -3.14 -15.63 -2.20
N ASN A 60 -2.59 -14.41 -2.19
CA ASN A 60 -2.09 -13.80 -0.96
C ASN A 60 -3.24 -13.24 -0.11
N GLU A 61 -3.03 -13.17 1.20
CA GLU A 61 -3.97 -12.53 2.11
C GLU A 61 -3.85 -11.00 2.03
N VAL A 62 -4.93 -10.31 1.67
CA VAL A 62 -4.89 -8.86 1.45
C VAL A 62 -6.14 -8.18 2.00
N THR A 63 -5.92 -7.20 2.87
CA THR A 63 -6.92 -6.19 3.21
C THR A 63 -6.68 -4.94 2.37
N TYR A 64 -7.72 -4.42 1.71
CA TYR A 64 -7.64 -3.20 0.90
C TYR A 64 -8.76 -2.25 1.30
N ILE A 65 -8.42 -0.97 1.53
CA ILE A 65 -9.35 0.04 2.02
C ILE A 65 -9.08 1.35 1.29
N ASP A 66 -10.13 1.90 0.66
CA ASP A 66 -10.09 3.19 0.00
C ASP A 66 -10.79 4.25 0.85
N TYR A 67 -10.01 5.20 1.39
CA TYR A 67 -10.53 6.28 2.23
C TYR A 67 -11.17 7.38 1.38
N LYS A 68 -12.50 7.44 1.44
CA LYS A 68 -13.31 8.44 0.72
C LYS A 68 -13.08 9.84 1.24
N GLY A 69 -13.10 10.81 0.34
CA GLY A 69 -12.86 12.22 0.61
C GLY A 69 -11.41 12.61 0.91
N MET A 70 -10.48 11.65 0.97
CA MET A 70 -9.10 11.91 1.38
C MET A 70 -8.16 12.17 0.20
N VAL A 71 -7.05 12.83 0.50
CA VAL A 71 -5.94 13.12 -0.42
C VAL A 71 -4.68 12.35 -0.03
N HIS A 72 -3.73 12.25 -0.95
CA HIS A 72 -2.42 11.65 -0.68
C HIS A 72 -1.78 12.25 0.58
N GLY A 73 -1.26 11.39 1.47
CA GLY A 73 -0.57 11.78 2.70
C GLY A 73 -1.45 12.04 3.92
N PHE A 74 -2.78 11.91 3.83
CA PHE A 74 -3.71 12.19 4.93
C PHE A 74 -3.41 11.44 6.24
N ILE A 75 -2.84 10.23 6.16
CA ILE A 75 -2.44 9.43 7.33
C ILE A 75 -1.44 10.18 8.22
N SER A 76 -0.52 10.95 7.63
CA SER A 76 0.47 11.72 8.40
C SER A 76 -0.13 12.97 9.07
N MET A 77 -1.38 13.31 8.74
CA MET A 77 -2.10 14.46 9.28
C MET A 77 -3.06 14.05 10.41
N ALA A 78 -2.76 12.97 11.15
CA ALA A 78 -3.63 12.41 12.19
C ALA A 78 -4.09 13.42 13.26
N ASN A 79 -3.30 14.46 13.54
CA ASN A 79 -3.67 15.53 14.49
C ASN A 79 -4.59 16.61 13.90
N LEU A 80 -4.78 16.61 12.58
CA LEU A 80 -5.53 17.63 11.83
C LEU A 80 -6.77 17.05 11.14
N VAL A 81 -6.71 15.78 10.71
CA VAL A 81 -7.75 15.10 9.94
C VAL A 81 -8.15 13.83 10.70
N PRO A 82 -9.41 13.71 11.17
CA PRO A 82 -9.87 12.54 11.92
C PRO A 82 -9.60 11.21 11.21
N GLN A 83 -9.85 11.16 9.90
CA GLN A 83 -9.61 9.99 9.06
C GLN A 83 -8.14 9.58 9.04
N GLY A 84 -7.20 10.53 9.21
CA GLY A 84 -5.79 10.24 9.34
C GLY A 84 -5.48 9.44 10.61
N ALA A 85 -6.08 9.82 11.74
CA ALA A 85 -5.95 9.08 12.99
C ALA A 85 -6.65 7.71 12.93
N GLU A 86 -7.81 7.64 12.28
CA GLU A 86 -8.53 6.38 12.04
C GLU A 86 -7.69 5.40 11.22
N ALA A 87 -7.17 5.83 10.06
CA ALA A 87 -6.32 5.03 9.19
C ALA A 87 -5.04 4.56 9.88
N LEU A 88 -4.39 5.43 10.67
CA LEU A 88 -3.20 5.06 11.44
C LEU A 88 -3.52 4.02 12.52
N THR A 89 -4.64 4.19 13.22
CA THR A 89 -5.10 3.24 14.25
C THR A 89 -5.46 1.90 13.62
N GLU A 90 -6.11 1.91 12.47
CA GLU A 90 -6.48 0.70 11.73
C GLU A 90 -5.25 -0.07 11.24
N ALA A 91 -4.27 0.60 10.64
CA ALA A 91 -3.01 -0.01 10.26
C ALA A 91 -2.27 -0.63 11.47
N GLY A 92 -2.28 0.07 12.62
CA GLY A 92 -1.73 -0.44 13.87
C GLY A 92 -2.44 -1.70 14.37
N ARG A 93 -3.79 -1.72 14.32
CA ARG A 93 -4.59 -2.91 14.69
C ARG A 93 -4.34 -4.08 13.75
N ALA A 94 -4.26 -3.82 12.44
CA ALA A 94 -3.95 -4.85 11.46
C ALA A 94 -2.60 -5.51 11.76
N LEU A 95 -1.57 -4.72 12.06
CA LEU A 95 -0.25 -5.23 12.44
C LEU A 95 -0.29 -6.03 13.76
N GLN A 96 -0.97 -5.50 14.78
CA GLN A 96 -1.10 -6.17 16.08
C GLN A 96 -1.79 -7.53 15.96
N ALA A 97 -2.87 -7.61 15.19
CA ALA A 97 -3.59 -8.87 14.95
C ALA A 97 -2.66 -9.93 14.35
N ARG A 98 -1.89 -9.58 13.30
CA ARG A 98 -0.94 -10.49 12.66
C ARG A 98 0.14 -11.00 13.60
N PHE A 99 0.73 -10.11 14.40
CA PHE A 99 1.75 -10.57 15.35
C PHE A 99 1.19 -11.39 16.50
N ASN A 100 -0.07 -11.21 16.87
CA ASN A 100 -0.72 -12.07 17.83
C ASN A 100 -1.01 -13.47 17.28
N GLU A 101 -1.40 -13.59 16.00
CA GLU A 101 -1.54 -14.87 15.30
C GLU A 101 -0.21 -15.64 15.29
N VAL A 102 0.86 -14.98 14.84
CA VAL A 102 2.22 -15.57 14.79
C VAL A 102 2.69 -16.00 16.17
N LYS A 103 2.48 -15.19 17.22
CA LYS A 103 2.83 -15.56 18.61
C LYS A 103 2.02 -16.75 19.12
N ALA A 104 0.79 -16.90 18.67
CA ALA A 104 -0.08 -18.02 19.03
C ALA A 104 0.27 -19.31 18.27
N GLY A 105 1.30 -19.30 17.41
CA GLY A 105 1.67 -20.44 16.57
C GLY A 105 0.63 -20.75 15.49
N LYS A 106 -0.16 -19.74 15.11
CA LYS A 106 -1.15 -19.79 14.03
C LYS A 106 -0.60 -19.15 12.77
#